data_AF-A0A7X7FAL3-F1
#
_entry.id   AF-A0A7X7FAL3-F1
#
_cell.length_a   1.000
_cell.length_b   1.000
_cell.length_c   1.000
_cell.angle_alpha   90.00
_cell.angle_beta   90.00
_cell.angle_gamma   90.00
#
_symmetry.space_group_name_H-M   'P 1'
#
loop_
_entity.id
_entity.type
_entity.pdbx_description
1 polymer ?
#
loop_
_entity_poly.entity_id
_entity_poly.type
_entity_poly.pdbx_seq_one_letter_code
_entity_poly.pdbx_strand_id
1 'polypeptide(L)'
;MIAYLFWRYDRPRGTAAFGRPFQAGSGDDACAEDMADLCQQLHEELGVKAMKLKGGVMDPMEEARALELCRDRLGDDFGLRIDPNGTWSVATAVRVGQRIEALHPEYFEDPAWGLEGNAAVRKAVRIPIATNMYPNKFDDLGPAA
;
A
#
# COMPACT_ATOMS: atom_id res chain seq x y z
N MET A 1 10.60 -8.84 9.00
CA MET A 1 9.30 -8.50 9.63
C MET A 1 8.56 -7.53 8.73
N ILE A 2 7.25 -7.68 8.58
CA ILE A 2 6.37 -6.77 7.81
C ILE A 2 5.47 -5.98 8.75
N ALA A 3 5.17 -4.72 8.40
CA ALA A 3 4.13 -3.91 9.03
C ALA A 3 3.08 -3.44 8.01
N TYR A 4 1.95 -2.97 8.52
CA TYR A 4 0.86 -2.42 7.73
C TYR A 4 0.74 -0.93 7.99
N LEU A 5 0.59 -0.14 6.93
CA LEU A 5 0.26 1.28 7.02
C LEU A 5 -1.23 1.44 6.76
N PHE A 6 -1.92 2.03 7.72
CA PHE A 6 -3.33 2.41 7.62
C PHE A 6 -3.41 3.93 7.81
N TRP A 7 -4.30 4.57 7.06
CA TRP A 7 -4.72 5.94 7.29
C TRP A 7 -5.49 6.02 8.61
N ARG A 8 -4.92 6.64 9.64
CA ARG A 8 -5.53 6.74 10.97
C ARG A 8 -6.25 8.07 11.12
N TYR A 9 -7.41 8.04 11.74
CA TYR A 9 -8.21 9.21 12.07
C TYR A 9 -8.33 9.38 13.60
N ASP A 10 -8.54 10.60 14.06
CA ASP A 10 -8.72 11.01 15.47
C ASP A 10 -7.59 10.52 16.41
N ARG A 11 -6.34 10.63 15.95
CA ARG A 11 -5.15 10.34 16.73
C ARG A 11 -5.03 11.31 17.91
N PRO A 12 -4.91 10.78 19.15
CA PRO A 12 -4.68 11.62 20.31
C PRO A 12 -3.41 12.46 20.13
N ARG A 13 -3.47 13.74 20.52
CA ARG A 13 -2.30 14.63 20.42
C ARG A 13 -1.12 14.03 21.19
N GLY A 14 0.02 13.90 20.52
CA GLY A 14 1.26 13.39 21.13
C GLY A 14 1.39 11.86 21.15
N THR A 15 0.44 11.09 20.60
CA THR A 15 0.67 9.66 20.38
C THR A 15 1.56 9.45 19.16
N ALA A 16 2.84 9.35 19.48
CA ALA A 16 3.80 8.53 18.76
C ALA A 16 3.21 7.16 18.40
N ALA A 17 3.71 6.53 17.33
CA ALA A 17 3.51 5.09 17.20
C ALA A 17 4.18 4.34 18.38
N PHE A 18 5.26 4.85 18.99
CA PHE A 18 5.96 4.22 20.13
C PHE A 18 6.74 5.18 21.08
N GLY A 19 6.11 6.24 21.57
CA GLY A 19 6.68 7.16 22.57
C GLY A 19 7.49 8.39 22.10
N ARG A 20 7.76 8.58 20.80
CA ARG A 20 8.28 9.86 20.23
C ARG A 20 7.21 10.75 19.58
N PRO A 21 7.10 12.04 19.95
CA PRO A 21 6.10 12.92 19.35
C PRO A 21 6.35 13.07 17.84
N PHE A 22 5.31 12.81 17.04
CA PHE A 22 5.24 13.24 15.65
C PHE A 22 5.34 14.76 15.61
N GLN A 23 6.29 15.31 14.85
CA GLN A 23 6.51 16.75 14.79
C GLN A 23 5.55 17.37 13.77
N ALA A 24 4.41 17.85 14.29
CA ALA A 24 3.34 18.65 13.66
C ALA A 24 2.08 17.88 13.16
N GLY A 25 0.91 18.49 13.40
CA GLY A 25 -0.41 18.05 12.91
C GLY A 25 -1.24 17.25 13.93
N SER A 26 -2.34 17.82 14.42
CA SER A 26 -3.35 17.11 15.21
C SER A 26 -4.27 16.27 14.31
N GLY A 27 -4.78 15.14 14.79
CA GLY A 27 -6.03 14.54 14.30
C GLY A 27 -5.81 13.35 13.36
N ASP A 28 -5.52 13.58 12.09
CA ASP A 28 -5.63 12.52 11.08
C ASP A 28 -4.33 12.37 10.28
N ASP A 29 -4.08 11.17 9.76
CA ASP A 29 -3.11 11.00 8.66
C ASP A 29 -3.79 11.56 7.39
N ALA A 30 -3.33 12.72 6.91
CA ALA A 30 -4.01 13.52 5.90
C ALA A 30 -3.24 13.62 4.58
N CYS A 31 -1.95 13.28 4.58
CA CYS A 31 -1.11 13.27 3.38
C CYS A 31 -0.09 12.13 3.35
N ALA A 32 0.55 11.97 2.20
CA ALA A 32 1.58 10.98 1.93
C ALA A 32 2.78 11.09 2.90
N GLU A 33 3.13 12.30 3.33
CA GLU A 33 4.20 12.55 4.29
C GLU A 33 3.93 11.88 5.63
N ASP A 34 2.69 11.91 6.14
CA ASP A 34 2.30 11.24 7.39
C ASP A 34 2.53 9.73 7.33
N MET A 35 2.24 9.13 6.16
CA MET A 35 2.47 7.71 5.91
C MET A 35 3.95 7.35 5.81
N ALA A 36 4.73 8.18 5.15
CA ALA A 36 6.17 7.99 5.04
C ALA A 36 6.89 8.18 6.38
N ASP A 37 6.43 9.12 7.22
CA ASP A 37 6.92 9.31 8.59
C ASP A 37 6.64 8.08 9.45
N LEU A 38 5.40 7.56 9.39
CA LEU A 38 5.01 6.38 10.17
C LEU A 38 5.79 5.13 9.73
N CYS A 39 5.93 4.96 8.42
CA CYS A 39 6.73 3.95 7.76
C CYS A 39 8.18 3.93 8.29
N GLN A 40 8.83 5.09 8.28
CA GLN A 40 10.20 5.23 8.78
C GLN A 40 10.30 4.95 10.28
N GLN A 41 9.37 5.48 11.07
CA GLN A 41 9.34 5.22 12.51
C GLN A 41 9.24 3.71 12.80
N LEU A 42 8.34 2.99 12.12
CA LEU A 42 8.19 1.54 12.28
C LEU A 42 9.44 0.77 11.88
N HIS A 43 10.17 1.23 10.86
CA HIS A 43 11.45 0.66 10.48
C HIS A 43 12.49 0.84 11.60
N GLU A 44 12.65 2.05 12.13
CA GLU A 44 13.67 2.40 13.12
C GLU A 44 13.41 1.74 14.48
N GLU A 45 12.15 1.70 14.93
CA GLU A 45 11.80 1.25 16.28
C GLU A 45 11.57 -0.27 16.37
N LEU A 46 11.04 -0.88 15.31
CA LEU A 46 10.69 -2.31 15.30
C LEU A 46 11.56 -3.16 14.34
N GLY A 47 12.44 -2.53 13.56
CA GLY A 47 13.28 -3.25 12.58
C GLY A 47 12.47 -3.86 11.42
N VAL A 48 11.29 -3.31 11.12
CA VAL A 48 10.46 -3.72 9.97
C VAL A 48 11.29 -3.56 8.69
N LYS A 49 11.20 -4.53 7.76
CA LYS A 49 11.96 -4.51 6.50
C LYS A 49 11.08 -4.45 5.25
N ALA A 50 9.76 -4.54 5.43
CA ALA A 50 8.79 -4.35 4.37
C ALA A 50 7.49 -3.74 4.94
N MET A 51 6.77 -2.95 4.17
CA MET A 51 5.40 -2.55 4.50
C MET A 51 4.40 -2.87 3.40
N LYS A 52 3.15 -3.00 3.83
CA LYS A 52 1.98 -2.92 2.96
C LYS A 52 1.14 -1.70 3.30
N LEU A 53 1.03 -0.76 2.36
CA LEU A 53 0.05 0.31 2.46
C LEU A 53 -1.35 -0.23 2.15
N LYS A 54 -2.28 0.02 3.06
CA LYS A 54 -3.70 -0.27 2.85
C LYS A 54 -4.33 0.94 2.20
N GLY A 55 -4.50 0.84 0.88
CA GLY A 55 -5.00 1.90 0.03
C GLY A 55 -6.52 1.87 -0.13
N GLY A 56 -7.03 2.63 -1.09
CA GLY A 56 -8.47 2.73 -1.35
C GLY A 56 -9.20 3.71 -0.42
N VAL A 57 -8.46 4.51 0.34
CA VAL A 57 -9.03 5.46 1.32
C VAL A 57 -8.86 6.90 0.84
N MET A 58 -7.64 7.25 0.42
CA MET A 58 -7.31 8.59 -0.05
C MET A 58 -7.34 8.67 -1.58
N ASP A 59 -7.05 9.85 -2.14
CA ASP A 59 -6.84 9.96 -3.59
C ASP A 59 -5.75 8.96 -4.02
N PRO A 60 -5.98 8.15 -5.07
CA PRO A 60 -5.03 7.11 -5.48
C PRO A 60 -3.62 7.63 -5.82
N MET A 61 -3.51 8.89 -6.28
CA MET A 61 -2.22 9.52 -6.56
C MET A 61 -1.50 9.99 -5.30
N GLU A 62 -2.24 10.26 -4.22
CA GLU A 62 -1.67 10.52 -2.90
C GLU A 62 -1.15 9.24 -2.26
N GLU A 63 -1.87 8.12 -2.42
CA GLU A 63 -1.42 6.81 -1.95
C GLU A 63 -0.17 6.33 -2.72
N ALA A 64 -0.09 6.59 -4.03
CA ALA A 64 1.13 6.37 -4.82
C ALA A 64 2.30 7.23 -4.32
N ARG A 65 2.06 8.52 -4.02
CA ARG A 65 3.04 9.44 -3.46
C ARG A 65 3.57 8.96 -2.11
N ALA A 66 2.73 8.34 -1.28
CA ALA A 66 3.19 7.75 -0.01
C ALA A 66 4.25 6.67 -0.24
N LEU A 67 4.08 5.79 -1.23
CA LEU A 67 5.08 4.78 -1.57
C LEU A 67 6.38 5.41 -2.11
N GLU A 68 6.27 6.45 -2.95
CA GLU A 68 7.43 7.20 -3.46
C GLU A 68 8.26 7.75 -2.29
N LEU A 69 7.61 8.41 -1.33
CA LEU A 69 8.29 8.95 -0.14
C LEU A 69 8.85 7.85 0.78
N CYS A 70 8.18 6.70 0.90
CA CYS A 70 8.73 5.56 1.64
C CYS A 70 10.02 5.06 0.97
N ARG A 71 10.04 4.92 -0.36
CA ARG A 71 11.22 4.53 -1.13
C ARG A 71 12.35 5.52 -0.94
N ASP A 72 12.08 6.82 -1.08
CA ASP A 72 13.07 7.89 -0.93
C ASP A 72 13.76 7.87 0.45
N ARG A 73 13.02 7.53 1.51
CA ARG A 73 13.53 7.54 2.88
C ARG A 73 14.25 6.26 3.30
N LEU A 74 13.78 5.12 2.81
CA LEU A 74 14.25 3.80 3.27
C LEU A 74 15.16 3.08 2.28
N GLY A 75 15.33 3.61 1.07
CA GLY A 75 16.21 3.08 0.03
C GLY A 75 15.65 1.82 -0.65
N ASP A 76 16.35 1.33 -1.67
CA ASP A 76 15.88 0.29 -2.59
C ASP A 76 15.67 -1.09 -1.95
N ASP A 77 16.42 -1.39 -0.88
CA ASP A 77 16.34 -2.69 -0.18
C ASP A 77 15.09 -2.85 0.69
N PHE A 78 14.33 -1.77 0.89
CA PHE A 78 13.11 -1.81 1.69
C PHE A 78 11.92 -2.36 0.89
N GLY A 79 11.20 -3.35 1.43
CA GLY A 79 10.07 -3.97 0.72
C GLY A 79 8.82 -3.09 0.71
N LEU A 80 8.27 -2.79 -0.47
CA LEU A 80 7.04 -2.01 -0.63
C LEU A 80 5.92 -2.85 -1.23
N ARG A 81 4.72 -2.72 -0.67
CA ARG A 81 3.49 -3.38 -1.13
C ARG A 81 2.32 -2.40 -0.99
N ILE A 82 1.30 -2.54 -1.83
CA ILE A 82 0.06 -1.77 -1.72
C ILE A 82 -1.16 -2.67 -1.96
N ASP A 83 -2.23 -2.41 -1.22
CA ASP A 83 -3.46 -3.20 -1.18
C ASP A 83 -4.67 -2.28 -1.01
N PRO A 84 -5.36 -1.88 -2.11
CA PRO A 84 -6.59 -1.10 -2.05
C PRO A 84 -7.85 -1.97 -1.85
N ASN A 85 -7.72 -3.28 -1.58
CA ASN A 85 -8.83 -4.20 -1.33
C ASN A 85 -9.94 -4.17 -2.39
N GLY A 86 -9.56 -4.07 -3.65
CA GLY A 86 -10.45 -4.08 -4.80
C GLY A 86 -11.33 -2.82 -4.93
N THR A 87 -11.07 -1.77 -4.16
CA THR A 87 -11.90 -0.54 -4.16
C THR A 87 -11.70 0.31 -5.42
N TRP A 88 -10.56 0.21 -6.08
CA TRP A 88 -10.27 1.00 -7.27
C TRP A 88 -10.91 0.41 -8.54
N SER A 89 -11.28 1.31 -9.46
CA SER A 89 -11.55 0.92 -10.84
C SER A 89 -10.28 0.37 -11.50
N VAL A 90 -10.42 -0.50 -12.50
CA VAL A 90 -9.27 -1.00 -13.30
C VAL A 90 -8.44 0.16 -13.87
N ALA A 91 -9.10 1.20 -14.39
CA ALA A 91 -8.40 2.37 -14.95
C ALA A 91 -7.58 3.11 -13.89
N THR A 92 -8.14 3.31 -12.70
CA THR A 92 -7.45 3.91 -11.55
C THR A 92 -6.24 3.06 -11.15
N ALA A 93 -6.44 1.76 -10.98
CA ALA A 93 -5.40 0.84 -10.55
C ALA A 93 -4.25 0.73 -11.56
N VAL A 94 -4.54 0.71 -12.87
CA VAL A 94 -3.52 0.74 -13.92
C VAL A 94 -2.71 2.03 -13.85
N ARG A 95 -3.38 3.18 -13.68
CA ARG A 95 -2.69 4.48 -13.56
C ARG A 95 -1.76 4.52 -12.35
N VAL A 96 -2.21 4.02 -11.19
CA VAL A 96 -1.37 3.91 -9.99
C VAL A 96 -0.21 2.93 -10.22
N GLY A 97 -0.50 1.73 -10.73
CA GLY A 97 0.49 0.69 -10.96
C GLY A 97 1.61 1.17 -11.88
N GLN A 98 1.28 1.80 -13.00
CA GLN A 98 2.27 2.37 -13.92
C GLN A 98 3.15 3.44 -13.27
N ARG A 99 2.59 4.26 -12.37
CA ARG A 99 3.35 5.29 -11.65
C ARG A 99 4.35 4.66 -10.67
N ILE A 100 3.95 3.64 -9.94
CA ILE A 100 4.79 3.03 -8.88
C ILE A 100 5.69 1.90 -9.38
N GLU A 101 5.65 1.55 -10.68
CA GLU A 101 6.50 0.50 -11.27
C GLU A 101 8.00 0.70 -11.00
N ALA A 102 8.46 1.95 -11.09
CA ALA A 102 9.86 2.32 -10.85
C ALA A 102 10.29 2.13 -9.38
N LEU A 103 9.35 2.01 -8.44
CA LEU A 103 9.65 1.77 -7.04
C LEU A 103 9.91 0.29 -6.74
N HIS A 104 9.74 -0.59 -7.73
CA HIS A 104 9.89 -2.04 -7.59
C HIS A 104 9.13 -2.64 -6.40
N PRO A 105 7.81 -2.36 -6.24
CA PRO A 105 7.02 -2.98 -5.18
C PRO A 105 7.02 -4.50 -5.37
N GLU A 106 7.09 -5.24 -4.26
CA GLU A 106 7.12 -6.70 -4.24
C GLU A 106 5.85 -7.28 -4.86
N TYR A 107 4.71 -6.63 -4.60
CA TYR A 107 3.44 -6.91 -5.27
C TYR A 107 2.42 -5.78 -5.10
N PHE A 108 1.41 -5.80 -5.96
CA PHE A 108 0.20 -4.98 -5.91
C PHE A 108 -0.98 -5.92 -5.65
N GLU A 109 -1.49 -5.91 -4.42
CA GLU A 109 -2.49 -6.87 -3.92
C GLU A 109 -3.89 -6.32 -4.13
N ASP A 110 -4.81 -7.12 -4.68
CA ASP A 110 -6.22 -6.73 -4.92
C ASP A 110 -6.39 -5.32 -5.52
N PRO A 111 -5.69 -4.98 -6.63
CA PRO A 111 -5.73 -3.65 -7.24
C PRO A 111 -7.12 -3.21 -7.69
N ALA A 112 -7.99 -4.15 -8.07
CA ALA A 112 -9.35 -3.87 -8.54
C ALA A 112 -10.29 -5.01 -8.13
N TRP A 113 -11.60 -4.77 -8.19
CA TRP A 113 -12.59 -5.77 -7.78
C TRP A 113 -12.57 -7.04 -8.65
N GLY A 114 -12.54 -8.21 -8.01
CA GLY A 114 -12.70 -9.50 -8.69
C GLY A 114 -11.45 -10.04 -9.38
N LEU A 115 -11.48 -11.35 -9.69
CA LEU A 115 -10.47 -12.01 -10.52
C LEU A 115 -10.30 -11.34 -11.89
N GLU A 116 -11.41 -10.94 -12.52
CA GLU A 116 -11.37 -10.26 -13.83
C GLU A 116 -10.73 -8.88 -13.74
N GLY A 117 -11.03 -8.10 -12.70
CA GLY A 117 -10.40 -6.80 -12.44
C GLY A 117 -8.90 -6.95 -12.22
N ASN A 118 -8.50 -7.86 -11.33
CA ASN A 118 -7.10 -8.18 -11.08
C ASN A 118 -6.38 -8.66 -12.36
N ALA A 119 -7.03 -9.51 -13.17
CA ALA A 119 -6.49 -9.97 -14.45
C ALA A 119 -6.35 -8.85 -15.49
N ALA A 120 -7.28 -7.89 -15.51
CA ALA A 120 -7.19 -6.73 -16.40
C ALA A 120 -6.03 -5.82 -16.02
N VAL A 121 -5.85 -5.52 -14.72
CA VAL A 121 -4.71 -4.73 -14.23
C VAL A 121 -3.40 -5.44 -14.52
N ARG A 122 -3.32 -6.75 -14.26
CA ARG A 122 -2.14 -7.58 -14.52
C ARG A 122 -1.63 -7.50 -15.97
N LYS A 123 -2.53 -7.32 -16.95
CA LYS A 123 -2.16 -7.21 -18.37
C LYS A 123 -1.52 -5.85 -18.71
N ALA A 124 -1.71 -4.84 -17.87
CA ALA A 124 -1.34 -3.46 -18.15
C ALA A 124 -0.19 -2.92 -17.28
N VAL A 125 0.24 -3.67 -16.25
CA VAL A 125 1.33 -3.30 -15.33
C VAL A 125 2.36 -4.43 -15.22
N ARG A 126 3.59 -4.07 -14.88
CA ARG A 126 4.72 -5.00 -14.72
C ARG A 126 4.87 -5.54 -13.29
N ILE A 127 4.21 -4.91 -12.33
CA ILE A 127 4.24 -5.29 -10.92
C ILE A 127 3.54 -6.65 -10.74
N PRO A 128 4.09 -7.59 -9.95
CA PRO A 128 3.39 -8.80 -9.58
C PRO A 128 2.03 -8.50 -8.92
N ILE A 129 0.96 -9.13 -9.41
CA ILE A 129 -0.37 -9.00 -8.80
C ILE A 129 -0.53 -10.11 -7.76
N ALA A 130 -0.96 -9.74 -6.55
CA ALA A 130 -1.35 -10.64 -5.49
C ALA A 130 -2.85 -10.49 -5.19
N THR A 131 -3.41 -11.45 -4.45
CA THR A 131 -4.79 -11.35 -3.95
C THR A 131 -4.91 -12.10 -2.63
N ASN A 132 -5.66 -11.53 -1.69
CA ASN A 132 -6.14 -12.23 -0.49
C ASN A 132 -7.65 -12.55 -0.60
N MET A 133 -8.34 -11.87 -1.51
CA MET A 133 -9.79 -11.95 -1.66
C MET A 133 -10.23 -13.13 -2.54
N TYR A 134 -9.33 -13.66 -3.36
CA TYR A 134 -9.61 -14.72 -4.33
C TYR A 134 -8.47 -15.76 -4.40
N PRO A 135 -8.76 -17.00 -4.84
CA PRO A 135 -10.09 -17.58 -5.00
C PRO A 135 -10.78 -17.74 -3.64
N ASN A 136 -12.09 -17.49 -3.54
CA ASN A 136 -12.85 -17.67 -2.29
C ASN A 136 -14.04 -18.65 -2.39
N LYS A 137 -14.27 -19.19 -3.59
CA LYS A 137 -15.24 -20.25 -3.88
C LYS A 137 -14.69 -21.18 -4.95
N PHE A 138 -15.27 -22.38 -5.09
CA PHE A 138 -14.80 -23.37 -6.06
C PHE A 138 -14.87 -22.88 -7.52
N ASP A 139 -15.86 -22.05 -7.87
CA ASP A 139 -16.00 -21.49 -9.22
C ASP A 139 -14.84 -20.55 -9.62
N ASP A 140 -14.10 -20.03 -8.64
CA ASP A 140 -12.93 -19.18 -8.88
C ASP A 140 -11.68 -20.00 -9.25
N LEU A 141 -11.70 -21.31 -9.00
CA LEU A 141 -10.58 -22.19 -9.31
C LEU A 141 -10.56 -22.49 -10.81
N GLY A 142 -9.40 -22.30 -11.43
CA GLY A 142 -9.15 -22.82 -12.77
C GLY A 142 -9.22 -24.37 -12.77
N PRO A 143 -9.45 -24.99 -13.94
CA PRO A 143 -9.39 -26.44 -14.05
C PRO A 143 -8.04 -26.96 -13.53
N ALA A 144 -8.06 -28.08 -12.81
CA ALA A 144 -6.83 -28.76 -12.43
C ALA A 144 -6.05 -29.13 -13.70
N ALA A 145 -4.79 -28.74 -13.76
CA ALA A 145 -3.87 -29.05 -14.85
C ALA A 145 -3.49 -30.54 -14.86
#